data_AF-A0A2N1HYW3-F1
#
_entry.id   AF-A0A2N1HYW3-F1
#
_cell.length_a   1.000
_cell.length_b   1.000
_cell.length_c   1.000
_cell.angle_alpha   90.00
_cell.angle_beta   90.00
_cell.angle_gamma   90.00
#
_symmetry.space_group_name_H-M   'P 1'
#
loop_
_entity.id
_entity.type
_entity.pdbx_description
1 polymer ?
#
loop_
_entity_poly.entity_id
_entity_poly.type
_entity_poly.pdbx_seq_one_letter_code
_entity_poly.pdbx_strand_id
1 'polypeptide(L)'
;MNSIRQVATKVLLISSFFVFLFVSGFIGSMVAAQTLPTAQPVSIQASKVTHILFGSCSHQDKAMPIFDAILQEPADAFIFLGDNIYGDTEDMQELAQKYNKLGQDPGVKALKSKVAVYAIWDDHDFGENDAGKQYPFKAESKKVMLDFWDVAKDSPRRSREDGIYGSYLISPDNADIQNAGIREAGIREAGIQEAGIQEADNTDLNAIRLILPDLRYMRDDLESVSLSGYETDRKLKDMGPYKHSKGSMLSEQQWQWLEIELQQPERIKIIGSSLQLIADFTGWESWANFNDRQRLFDLIKKHKVNGVFIISGDTHWGEISKFDTNMDYPLWDITSSGLTEEWKQVSPNQHRILGYTDKVNYGFFTVNWDLTDPSIHFGLKDVNGAVVMQQNIALSSLSPY
;
A
#
# COMPACT_ATOMS: atom_id res chain seq x y z
N MET A 1 -41.81 -43.38 37.84
CA MET A 1 -42.28 -42.23 38.65
C MET A 1 -42.60 -41.11 37.66
N ASN A 2 -43.80 -41.15 37.09
CA ASN A 2 -44.96 -40.27 37.38
C ASN A 2 -44.65 -38.79 37.05
N SER A 3 -45.42 -38.03 36.28
CA SER A 3 -46.54 -38.22 35.33
C SER A 3 -46.80 -36.82 34.73
N ILE A 4 -46.82 -36.66 33.41
CA ILE A 4 -47.99 -36.29 32.58
C ILE A 4 -49.10 -35.48 33.29
N ARG A 5 -49.45 -34.29 32.75
CA ARG A 5 -50.78 -33.86 32.23
C ARG A 5 -50.83 -32.31 32.13
N GLN A 6 -50.97 -31.66 30.98
CA GLN A 6 -52.09 -31.52 30.01
C GLN A 6 -53.30 -30.68 30.47
N VAL A 7 -53.88 -29.99 29.47
CA VAL A 7 -55.25 -29.42 29.34
C VAL A 7 -55.39 -27.97 29.85
N ALA A 8 -55.52 -26.92 29.03
CA ALA A 8 -56.49 -26.55 27.98
C ALA A 8 -57.84 -25.99 28.49
N THR A 9 -58.32 -24.97 27.78
CA THR A 9 -59.73 -24.71 27.38
C THR A 9 -60.35 -23.36 27.82
N LYS A 10 -60.62 -22.55 26.77
CA LYS A 10 -61.72 -21.59 26.51
C LYS A 10 -62.65 -21.18 27.66
N VAL A 11 -63.00 -19.88 27.71
CA VAL A 11 -64.40 -19.40 27.72
C VAL A 11 -64.52 -18.04 27.01
N LEU A 12 -65.59 -17.90 26.24
CA LEU A 12 -66.12 -16.81 25.43
C LEU A 12 -67.34 -16.19 26.17
N LEU A 13 -67.62 -14.88 26.10
CA LEU A 13 -68.95 -14.21 26.28
C LEU A 13 -68.74 -12.66 26.16
N ILE A 14 -69.18 -11.93 25.12
CA ILE A 14 -70.53 -11.51 24.62
C ILE A 14 -70.99 -10.13 25.13
N SER A 15 -71.37 -9.27 24.15
CA SER A 15 -72.29 -8.09 24.18
C SER A 15 -71.81 -6.80 24.90
N SER A 16 -72.00 -5.58 24.40
CA SER A 16 -73.23 -5.01 23.80
C SER A 16 -72.98 -3.81 22.88
N PHE A 17 -73.89 -3.67 21.92
CA PHE A 17 -74.15 -2.54 21.02
C PHE A 17 -74.43 -1.23 21.78
N PHE A 18 -73.90 -0.10 21.30
CA PHE A 18 -74.59 1.19 21.31
C PHE A 18 -74.26 1.96 20.02
N VAL A 19 -75.29 2.14 19.20
CA VAL A 19 -75.30 3.01 18.02
C VAL A 19 -75.71 4.40 18.50
N PHE A 20 -74.90 5.41 18.23
CA PHE A 20 -75.32 6.81 18.24
C PHE A 20 -75.10 7.38 16.84
N LEU A 21 -76.20 7.60 16.13
CA LEU A 21 -76.25 8.50 14.97
C LEU A 21 -76.11 9.94 15.48
N PHE A 22 -75.06 10.64 15.06
CA PHE A 22 -75.04 12.10 15.01
C PHE A 22 -74.97 12.53 13.55
N VAL A 23 -76.10 13.05 13.06
CA VAL A 23 -76.17 13.83 11.83
C VAL A 23 -75.95 15.28 12.24
N SER A 24 -74.77 15.84 11.93
CA SER A 24 -74.53 17.27 11.96
C SER A 24 -73.92 17.69 10.64
N GLY A 25 -74.68 18.48 9.88
CA GLY A 25 -74.24 19.08 8.63
C GLY A 25 -73.05 20.00 8.86
N PHE A 26 -71.97 19.74 8.14
CA PHE A 26 -70.86 20.67 7.97
C PHE A 26 -70.82 21.09 6.51
N ILE A 27 -71.11 22.38 6.27
CA ILE A 27 -70.77 23.06 5.03
C ILE A 27 -69.25 23.25 5.06
N GLY A 28 -68.52 22.30 4.46
CA GLY A 28 -67.08 22.37 4.31
C GLY A 28 -66.72 23.13 3.03
N SER A 29 -66.20 24.35 3.18
CA SER A 29 -65.52 25.07 2.10
C SER A 29 -64.38 24.20 1.54
N MET A 30 -64.39 23.93 0.24
CA MET A 30 -63.26 23.28 -0.43
C MET A 30 -62.04 24.20 -0.37
N VAL A 31 -61.14 23.93 0.57
CA VAL A 31 -59.74 24.36 0.48
C VAL A 31 -59.02 23.27 -0.29
N ALA A 32 -58.52 23.58 -1.48
CA ALA A 32 -57.66 22.68 -2.22
C ALA A 32 -56.43 22.34 -1.36
N ALA A 33 -56.31 21.08 -0.96
CA ALA A 33 -55.11 20.58 -0.30
C ALA A 33 -53.96 20.66 -1.31
N GLN A 34 -53.11 21.68 -1.16
CA GLN A 34 -51.82 21.71 -1.86
C GLN A 34 -51.01 20.54 -1.30
N THR A 35 -50.76 19.54 -2.14
CA THR A 35 -49.80 18.48 -1.86
C THR A 35 -48.44 19.12 -1.67
N LEU A 36 -47.94 19.15 -0.43
CA LEU A 36 -46.55 19.50 -0.16
C LEU A 36 -45.65 18.55 -0.96
N PRO A 37 -44.59 19.05 -1.62
CA PRO A 37 -43.67 18.17 -2.33
C PRO A 37 -43.06 17.20 -1.30
N THR A 38 -43.26 15.91 -1.53
CA THR A 38 -42.54 14.85 -0.82
C THR A 38 -41.06 15.08 -1.06
N ALA A 39 -40.32 15.44 0.00
CA ALA A 39 -38.86 15.48 -0.05
C ALA A 39 -38.37 14.13 -0.57
N GLN A 40 -37.65 14.14 -1.68
CA GLN A 40 -36.98 12.93 -2.14
C GLN A 40 -36.01 12.48 -1.05
N PRO A 41 -35.88 11.17 -0.80
CA PRO A 41 -34.85 10.68 0.10
C PRO A 41 -33.51 11.22 -0.42
N VAL A 42 -32.82 11.99 0.42
CA VAL A 42 -31.43 12.39 0.15
C VAL A 42 -30.65 11.08 0.12
N SER A 43 -30.26 10.63 -1.08
CA SER A 43 -29.25 9.59 -1.20
C SER A 43 -27.98 10.19 -0.61
N ILE A 44 -27.59 9.77 0.59
CA ILE A 44 -26.26 10.04 1.10
C ILE A 44 -25.33 9.24 0.17
N GLN A 45 -24.71 9.95 -0.77
CA GLN A 45 -23.68 9.36 -1.61
C GLN A 45 -22.56 8.91 -0.66
N ALA A 46 -22.15 7.64 -0.77
CA ALA A 46 -21.03 7.13 0.00
C ALA A 46 -19.80 8.02 -0.27
N SER A 47 -19.09 8.40 0.80
CA SER A 47 -17.89 9.22 0.69
C SER A 47 -16.84 8.48 -0.14
N LYS A 48 -16.27 9.13 -1.15
CA LYS A 48 -15.20 8.55 -1.98
C LYS A 48 -13.87 8.80 -1.31
N VAL A 49 -13.52 7.92 -0.38
CA VAL A 49 -12.20 7.91 0.29
C VAL A 49 -11.44 6.68 -0.15
N THR A 50 -10.15 6.85 -0.46
CA THR A 50 -9.22 5.73 -0.59
C THR A 50 -8.25 5.77 0.58
N HIS A 51 -8.11 4.66 1.31
CA HIS A 51 -7.24 4.53 2.46
C HIS A 51 -6.30 3.33 2.30
N ILE A 52 -5.00 3.60 2.22
CA ILE A 52 -3.94 2.61 2.03
C ILE A 52 -3.06 2.60 3.28
N LEU A 53 -2.79 1.41 3.80
CA LEU A 53 -1.78 1.19 4.84
C LEU A 53 -0.57 0.47 4.24
N PHE A 54 0.60 0.62 4.85
CA PHE A 54 1.82 -0.01 4.36
C PHE A 54 2.89 -0.17 5.43
N GLY A 55 3.86 -1.03 5.17
CA GLY A 55 5.04 -1.21 6.02
C GLY A 55 6.03 -2.24 5.47
N SER A 56 7.19 -2.33 6.10
CA SER A 56 8.27 -3.28 5.79
C SER A 56 8.95 -3.77 7.07
N CYS A 57 9.86 -4.73 6.94
CA CYS A 57 10.69 -5.25 8.03
C CYS A 57 9.85 -5.94 9.11
N SER A 58 9.10 -6.97 8.68
CA SER A 58 8.33 -7.88 9.52
C SER A 58 9.09 -9.18 9.75
N HIS A 59 9.82 -9.26 10.86
CA HIS A 59 10.53 -10.45 11.24
C HIS A 59 9.58 -11.50 11.81
N GLN A 60 9.42 -12.60 11.07
CA GLN A 60 8.53 -13.74 11.36
C GLN A 60 8.74 -14.41 12.72
N ASP A 61 9.87 -14.15 13.38
CA ASP A 61 10.20 -14.72 14.70
C ASP A 61 9.77 -13.80 15.86
N LYS A 62 9.39 -12.56 15.57
CA LYS A 62 8.95 -11.57 16.54
C LYS A 62 7.42 -11.50 16.59
N ALA A 63 6.89 -11.12 17.74
CA ALA A 63 5.47 -10.82 17.86
C ALA A 63 5.14 -9.55 17.07
N MET A 64 3.98 -9.54 16.39
CA MET A 64 3.51 -8.42 15.56
C MET A 64 2.20 -7.81 16.12
N PRO A 65 2.19 -7.27 17.37
CA PRO A 65 1.00 -6.64 17.93
C PRO A 65 0.55 -5.39 17.15
N ILE A 66 1.42 -4.84 16.29
CA ILE A 66 1.08 -3.75 15.37
C ILE A 66 -0.13 -4.09 14.49
N PHE A 67 -0.36 -5.38 14.17
CA PHE A 67 -1.53 -5.79 13.41
C PHE A 67 -2.84 -5.58 14.17
N ASP A 68 -2.84 -5.53 15.50
CA ASP A 68 -4.04 -5.21 16.28
C ASP A 68 -4.52 -3.77 15.99
N ALA A 69 -3.60 -2.84 15.76
CA ALA A 69 -3.91 -1.48 15.35
C ALA A 69 -4.30 -1.41 13.87
N ILE A 70 -3.50 -2.01 12.98
CA ILE A 70 -3.76 -2.04 11.53
C ILE A 70 -5.16 -2.61 11.24
N LEU A 71 -5.57 -3.68 11.93
CA LEU A 71 -6.87 -4.34 11.71
C LEU A 71 -8.07 -3.58 12.28
N GLN A 72 -7.86 -2.54 13.08
CA GLN A 72 -8.92 -1.65 13.55
C GLN A 72 -9.22 -0.53 12.55
N GLU A 73 -8.36 -0.34 11.55
CA GLU A 73 -8.49 0.70 10.54
C GLU A 73 -9.14 0.14 9.27
N PRO A 74 -10.24 0.73 8.78
CA PRO A 74 -10.83 0.33 7.52
C PRO A 74 -9.93 0.79 6.36
N ALA A 75 -9.10 -0.12 5.85
CA ALA A 75 -8.21 0.12 4.72
C ALA A 75 -8.66 -0.62 3.47
N ASP A 76 -8.50 0.02 2.32
CA ASP A 76 -8.75 -0.58 1.00
C ASP A 76 -7.60 -1.51 0.60
N ALA A 77 -6.38 -1.20 1.05
CA ALA A 77 -5.19 -1.98 0.76
C ALA A 77 -4.16 -1.93 1.89
N PHE A 78 -3.40 -3.02 2.02
CA PHE A 78 -2.15 -3.05 2.76
C PHE A 78 -1.00 -3.39 1.81
N ILE A 79 0.07 -2.61 1.85
CA ILE A 79 1.24 -2.80 0.99
C ILE A 79 2.44 -3.19 1.84
N PHE A 80 2.91 -4.41 1.63
CA PHE A 80 4.18 -4.92 2.11
C PHE A 80 5.30 -4.43 1.20
N LEU A 81 6.22 -3.64 1.76
CA LEU A 81 7.28 -2.97 1.00
C LEU A 81 8.60 -3.75 0.98
N GLY A 82 8.64 -4.98 1.46
CA GLY A 82 9.88 -5.76 1.54
C GLY A 82 10.29 -6.03 2.98
N ASP A 83 11.31 -6.88 3.13
CA ASP A 83 11.63 -7.59 4.36
C ASP A 83 10.37 -8.18 5.02
N ASN A 84 9.56 -8.85 4.22
CA ASN A 84 8.34 -9.49 4.67
C ASN A 84 8.68 -10.65 5.61
N ILE A 85 9.83 -11.27 5.38
CA ILE A 85 10.52 -12.19 6.28
C ILE A 85 12.04 -11.92 6.28
N TYR A 86 12.72 -12.40 7.33
CA TYR A 86 14.18 -12.45 7.42
C TYR A 86 14.68 -13.81 6.93
N GLY A 87 14.83 -13.94 5.61
CA GLY A 87 15.05 -15.18 4.87
C GLY A 87 16.50 -15.67 4.84
N ASP A 88 17.46 -14.82 4.47
CA ASP A 88 18.93 -15.04 4.48
C ASP A 88 19.39 -16.49 4.38
N THR A 89 19.03 -17.17 3.29
CA THR A 89 19.30 -18.60 3.12
C THR A 89 19.33 -19.00 1.65
N GLU A 90 20.30 -19.84 1.31
CA GLU A 90 20.37 -20.57 0.03
C GLU A 90 19.48 -21.84 0.03
N ASP A 91 18.83 -22.18 1.15
CA ASP A 91 17.89 -23.31 1.26
C ASP A 91 16.44 -22.86 1.07
N MET A 92 15.86 -23.18 -0.09
CA MET A 92 14.48 -22.79 -0.42
C MET A 92 13.41 -23.48 0.43
N GLN A 93 13.73 -24.60 1.09
CA GLN A 93 12.83 -25.19 2.08
C GLN A 93 12.81 -24.35 3.36
N GLU A 94 13.97 -23.83 3.79
CA GLU A 94 14.06 -22.91 4.92
C GLU A 94 13.32 -21.60 4.60
N LEU A 95 13.55 -21.01 3.42
CA LEU A 95 12.87 -19.80 2.98
C LEU A 95 11.35 -19.98 2.99
N ALA A 96 10.86 -21.08 2.40
CA ALA A 96 9.43 -21.41 2.41
C ALA A 96 8.87 -21.64 3.83
N GLN A 97 9.65 -22.23 4.75
CA GLN A 97 9.26 -22.38 6.14
C GLN A 97 9.13 -21.04 6.88
N LYS A 98 10.02 -20.09 6.59
CA LYS A 98 9.95 -18.73 7.16
C LYS A 98 8.72 -17.97 6.66
N TYR A 99 8.39 -18.05 5.38
CA TYR A 99 7.12 -17.53 4.85
C TYR A 99 5.92 -18.23 5.50
N ASN A 100 5.93 -19.56 5.62
CA ASN A 100 4.88 -20.30 6.30
C ASN A 100 4.69 -19.83 7.76
N LYS A 101 5.78 -19.47 8.45
CA LYS A 101 5.73 -18.91 9.81
C LYS A 101 5.08 -17.53 9.82
N LEU A 102 5.43 -16.63 8.91
CA LEU A 102 4.74 -15.34 8.73
C LEU A 102 3.24 -15.56 8.49
N GLY A 103 2.88 -16.44 7.56
CA GLY A 103 1.49 -16.78 7.26
C GLY A 103 0.74 -17.48 8.40
N GLN A 104 1.43 -17.93 9.46
CA GLN A 104 0.81 -18.48 10.66
C GLN A 104 0.44 -17.40 11.68
N ASP A 105 1.02 -16.21 11.60
CA ASP A 105 0.71 -15.08 12.47
C ASP A 105 -0.79 -14.71 12.39
N PRO A 106 -1.50 -14.59 13.53
CA PRO A 106 -2.92 -14.26 13.53
C PRO A 106 -3.26 -12.93 12.87
N GLY A 107 -2.40 -11.92 13.03
CA GLY A 107 -2.55 -10.60 12.44
C GLY A 107 -2.44 -10.65 10.92
N VAL A 108 -1.38 -11.30 10.41
CA VAL A 108 -1.18 -11.50 8.96
C VAL A 108 -2.33 -12.31 8.34
N LYS A 109 -2.78 -13.39 9.00
CA LYS A 109 -3.94 -14.17 8.55
C LYS A 109 -5.21 -13.32 8.46
N ALA A 110 -5.48 -12.54 9.50
CA ALA A 110 -6.64 -11.67 9.54
C ALA A 110 -6.57 -10.59 8.45
N LEU A 111 -5.38 -10.02 8.22
CA LEU A 111 -5.14 -9.02 7.19
C LEU A 111 -5.43 -9.58 5.79
N LYS A 112 -4.81 -10.71 5.42
CA LYS A 112 -5.05 -11.40 4.12
C LYS A 112 -6.52 -11.77 3.91
N SER A 113 -7.32 -11.93 4.97
CA SER A 113 -8.74 -12.29 4.87
C SER A 113 -9.70 -11.10 4.75
N LYS A 114 -9.23 -9.87 5.04
CA LYS A 114 -10.08 -8.67 5.17
C LYS A 114 -9.70 -7.52 4.25
N VAL A 115 -8.43 -7.46 3.83
CA VAL A 115 -7.86 -6.32 3.12
C VAL A 115 -7.14 -6.84 1.88
N ALA A 116 -7.19 -6.10 0.78
CA ALA A 116 -6.36 -6.41 -0.38
C ALA A 116 -4.87 -6.24 -0.01
N VAL A 117 -4.06 -7.27 -0.24
CA VAL A 117 -2.64 -7.24 0.11
C VAL A 117 -1.79 -7.23 -1.16
N TYR A 118 -0.88 -6.27 -1.22
CA TYR A 118 0.14 -6.17 -2.26
C TYR A 118 1.51 -6.31 -1.60
N ALA A 119 2.45 -6.95 -2.27
CA ALA A 119 3.78 -7.18 -1.72
C ALA A 119 4.85 -7.08 -2.80
N ILE A 120 5.96 -6.46 -2.42
CA ILE A 120 7.26 -6.56 -3.08
C ILE A 120 8.25 -7.13 -2.05
N TRP A 121 9.36 -7.71 -2.52
CA TRP A 121 10.43 -8.17 -1.64
C TRP A 121 11.46 -7.08 -1.35
N ASP A 122 12.29 -7.34 -0.34
CA ASP A 122 13.64 -6.78 -0.28
C ASP A 122 14.71 -7.88 -0.20
N ASP A 123 15.94 -7.57 0.22
CA ASP A 123 17.07 -8.50 0.24
C ASP A 123 16.85 -9.72 1.13
N HIS A 124 16.27 -9.54 2.31
CA HIS A 124 16.05 -10.66 3.22
C HIS A 124 15.03 -11.66 2.68
N ASP A 125 13.99 -11.18 1.99
CA ASP A 125 13.04 -12.02 1.25
C ASP A 125 13.68 -12.67 0.02
N PHE A 126 14.59 -11.94 -0.63
CA PHE A 126 15.29 -12.34 -1.85
C PHE A 126 16.28 -13.48 -1.57
N GLY A 127 16.87 -13.49 -0.37
CA GLY A 127 17.58 -14.63 0.19
C GLY A 127 18.94 -14.32 0.80
N GLU A 128 19.44 -13.09 0.70
CA GLU A 128 20.72 -12.69 1.30
C GLU A 128 20.79 -11.16 1.40
N ASN A 129 21.15 -10.66 2.58
CA ASN A 129 21.37 -9.24 2.85
C ASN A 129 22.24 -8.55 1.78
N ASP A 130 21.78 -7.40 1.29
CA ASP A 130 22.41 -6.58 0.24
C ASP A 130 22.69 -7.33 -1.08
N ALA A 131 22.08 -8.49 -1.31
CA ALA A 131 22.30 -9.25 -2.53
C ALA A 131 21.49 -8.70 -3.72
N GLY A 132 22.05 -8.91 -4.91
CA GLY A 132 21.43 -8.53 -6.18
C GLY A 132 21.50 -9.66 -7.19
N LYS A 133 21.76 -9.32 -8.45
CA LYS A 133 21.67 -10.26 -9.57
C LYS A 133 22.58 -11.50 -9.47
N GLN A 134 23.60 -11.49 -8.62
CA GLN A 134 24.55 -12.58 -8.42
C GLN A 134 24.08 -13.67 -7.45
N TYR A 135 23.00 -13.40 -6.69
CA TYR A 135 22.46 -14.38 -5.76
C TYR A 135 22.03 -15.66 -6.50
N PRO A 136 22.59 -16.84 -6.17
CA PRO A 136 22.46 -18.03 -7.01
C PRO A 136 21.04 -18.62 -7.05
N PHE A 137 20.21 -18.37 -6.03
CA PHE A 137 18.85 -18.93 -5.92
C PHE A 137 17.74 -17.90 -6.17
N LYS A 138 18.03 -16.76 -6.82
CA LYS A 138 17.04 -15.70 -7.02
C LYS A 138 15.78 -16.14 -7.77
N ALA A 139 15.91 -17.09 -8.71
CA ALA A 139 14.77 -17.61 -9.47
C ALA A 139 13.88 -18.52 -8.60
N GLU A 140 14.49 -19.27 -7.69
CA GLU A 140 13.80 -20.12 -6.73
C GLU A 140 13.15 -19.29 -5.62
N SER A 141 13.84 -18.27 -5.09
CA SER A 141 13.26 -17.29 -4.16
C SER A 141 12.05 -16.61 -4.77
N LYS A 142 12.13 -16.23 -6.06
CA LYS A 142 10.99 -15.72 -6.86
C LYS A 142 9.77 -16.62 -6.75
N LYS A 143 9.98 -17.92 -6.93
CA LYS A 143 8.88 -18.88 -6.85
C LYS A 143 8.28 -18.94 -5.44
N VAL A 144 9.12 -19.01 -4.40
CA VAL A 144 8.67 -19.10 -3.00
C VAL A 144 7.83 -17.87 -2.62
N MET A 145 8.33 -16.66 -2.91
CA MET A 145 7.63 -15.39 -2.66
C MET A 145 6.28 -15.33 -3.38
N LEU A 146 6.26 -15.59 -4.70
CA LEU A 146 5.03 -15.53 -5.49
C LEU A 146 4.02 -16.61 -5.10
N ASP A 147 4.47 -17.78 -4.65
CA ASP A 147 3.59 -18.84 -4.13
C ASP A 147 2.97 -18.46 -2.78
N PHE A 148 3.74 -17.85 -1.86
CA PHE A 148 3.23 -17.41 -0.55
C PHE A 148 2.16 -16.31 -0.64
N TRP A 149 2.36 -15.35 -1.55
CA TRP A 149 1.41 -14.27 -1.79
C TRP A 149 0.27 -14.65 -2.74
N ASP A 150 0.11 -15.94 -3.05
CA ASP A 150 -0.98 -16.47 -3.88
C ASP A 150 -1.07 -15.79 -5.25
N VAL A 151 0.07 -15.40 -5.82
CA VAL A 151 0.12 -14.72 -7.12
C VAL A 151 -0.43 -15.62 -8.21
N ALA A 152 -1.28 -15.10 -9.09
CA ALA A 152 -1.94 -15.87 -10.15
C ALA A 152 -0.92 -16.65 -11.00
N LYS A 153 -1.26 -17.88 -11.41
CA LYS A 153 -0.33 -18.80 -12.11
C LYS A 153 0.09 -18.29 -13.49
N ASP A 154 -0.75 -17.47 -14.10
CA ASP A 154 -0.57 -16.80 -15.38
C ASP A 154 -0.02 -15.37 -15.26
N SER A 155 0.25 -14.90 -14.03
CA SER A 155 0.89 -13.58 -13.83
C SER A 155 2.23 -13.52 -14.57
N PRO A 156 2.49 -12.45 -15.34
CA PRO A 156 3.78 -12.28 -16.00
C PRO A 156 4.96 -12.22 -15.04
N ARG A 157 4.75 -11.93 -13.75
CA ARG A 157 5.79 -11.96 -12.71
C ARG A 157 6.40 -13.37 -12.56
N ARG A 158 5.61 -14.41 -12.83
CA ARG A 158 6.07 -15.81 -12.79
C ARG A 158 6.97 -16.13 -13.97
N SER A 159 6.64 -15.67 -15.17
CA SER A 159 7.36 -16.01 -16.41
C SER A 159 8.49 -15.05 -16.78
N ARG A 160 8.42 -13.76 -16.42
CA ARG A 160 9.44 -12.78 -16.80
C ARG A 160 10.79 -13.08 -16.16
N GLU A 161 11.85 -12.77 -16.90
CA GLU A 161 13.21 -13.15 -16.55
C GLU A 161 13.94 -12.10 -15.69
N ASP A 162 13.33 -10.94 -15.43
CA ASP A 162 14.01 -9.76 -14.90
C ASP A 162 13.37 -9.18 -13.62
N GLY A 163 12.56 -9.98 -12.90
CA GLY A 163 12.06 -9.66 -11.56
C GLY A 163 10.59 -9.95 -11.31
N ILE A 164 10.07 -9.44 -10.19
CA ILE A 164 8.65 -9.56 -9.75
C ILE A 164 7.88 -8.24 -9.79
N TYR A 165 8.43 -7.22 -10.43
CA TYR A 165 7.83 -5.89 -10.49
C TYR A 165 6.40 -5.93 -11.08
N GLY A 166 5.54 -5.02 -10.65
CA GLY A 166 4.16 -4.99 -11.09
C GLY A 166 3.44 -3.71 -10.71
N SER A 167 2.27 -3.48 -11.31
CA SER A 167 1.43 -2.34 -10.98
C SER A 167 -0.02 -2.76 -10.80
N TYR A 168 -0.76 -1.95 -10.06
CA TYR A 168 -2.12 -2.24 -9.61
C TYR A 168 -2.96 -0.96 -9.57
N LEU A 169 -4.29 -1.13 -9.62
CA LEU A 169 -5.23 -0.03 -9.42
C LEU A 169 -6.00 -0.23 -8.10
N ILE A 170 -5.96 0.77 -7.24
CA ILE A 170 -6.69 0.81 -5.97
C ILE A 170 -7.78 1.88 -6.09
N SER A 171 -9.04 1.47 -6.16
CA SER A 171 -10.20 2.37 -6.35
C SER A 171 -11.07 2.44 -5.09
N PRO A 172 -11.66 3.61 -4.77
CA PRO A 172 -12.58 3.77 -3.64
C PRO A 172 -13.92 3.01 -3.81
N ASP A 173 -14.28 2.62 -5.04
CA ASP A 173 -15.58 2.02 -5.35
C ASP A 173 -15.55 0.46 -5.32
N ASN A 174 -14.48 -0.15 -4.77
CA ASN A 174 -14.22 -1.59 -4.81
C ASN A 174 -15.06 -2.36 -3.76
N ALA A 175 -16.37 -2.50 -4.01
CA ALA A 175 -17.35 -3.12 -3.11
C ALA A 175 -17.15 -4.63 -2.86
N ASP A 176 -16.24 -5.30 -3.58
CA ASP A 176 -16.01 -6.73 -3.44
C ASP A 176 -14.69 -7.01 -2.72
N ILE A 177 -14.65 -7.05 -1.39
CA ILE A 177 -13.44 -7.44 -0.63
C ILE A 177 -12.92 -8.86 -1.01
N GLN A 178 -13.75 -9.69 -1.66
CA GLN A 178 -13.37 -11.05 -2.11
C GLN A 178 -13.08 -11.19 -3.61
N ASN A 179 -13.44 -10.20 -4.43
CA ASN A 179 -13.11 -10.11 -5.87
C ASN A 179 -12.43 -8.77 -6.20
N ALA A 180 -11.95 -8.05 -5.19
CA ALA A 180 -11.35 -6.72 -5.30
C ALA A 180 -10.27 -6.84 -6.34
N GLY A 181 -10.54 -6.25 -7.51
CA GLY A 181 -9.95 -6.68 -8.76
C GLY A 181 -8.46 -6.96 -8.61
N ILE A 182 -8.07 -8.22 -8.77
CA ILE A 182 -6.74 -8.51 -9.31
C ILE A 182 -6.78 -7.95 -10.73
N ARG A 183 -6.55 -6.64 -10.84
CA ARG A 183 -6.03 -6.04 -12.03
C ARG A 183 -4.59 -5.76 -11.67
N GLU A 184 -3.75 -6.80 -11.81
CA GLU A 184 -2.40 -6.51 -12.24
C GLU A 184 -2.59 -5.64 -13.49
N ALA A 185 -2.15 -4.39 -13.42
CA ALA A 185 -1.93 -3.60 -14.62
C ALA A 185 -0.71 -4.25 -15.28
N GLY A 186 -0.97 -5.37 -15.98
CA GLY A 186 0.03 -6.06 -16.77
C GLY A 186 0.57 -5.06 -17.79
N ILE A 187 1.89 -4.98 -17.89
CA ILE A 187 2.47 -4.26 -19.00
C ILE A 187 2.32 -5.06 -20.26
N ARG A 188 1.89 -4.31 -21.27
CA ARG A 188 1.97 -4.60 -22.69
C ARG A 188 3.44 -4.72 -23.08
N GLU A 189 4.02 -5.92 -22.97
CA GLU A 189 5.23 -6.23 -23.73
C GLU A 189 4.90 -6.04 -25.22
N ALA A 190 5.54 -5.05 -25.87
CA ALA A 190 5.61 -4.90 -27.32
C ALA A 190 4.31 -5.20 -28.12
N GLY A 191 3.15 -4.74 -27.66
CA GLY A 191 1.91 -4.82 -28.43
C GLY A 191 1.15 -6.17 -28.38
N ILE A 192 1.34 -6.99 -27.35
CA ILE A 192 0.49 -8.17 -27.12
C ILE A 192 -0.50 -7.90 -25.98
N GLN A 193 -1.79 -8.04 -26.30
CA GLN A 193 -2.91 -7.95 -25.37
C GLN A 193 -2.89 -9.20 -24.46
N GLU A 194 -2.91 -9.03 -23.13
CA GLU A 194 -3.13 -10.17 -22.24
C GLU A 194 -4.51 -10.78 -22.51
N ALA A 195 -4.52 -12.08 -22.83
CA ALA A 195 -5.73 -12.84 -23.04
C ALA A 195 -6.41 -13.10 -21.69
N GLY A 196 -7.28 -12.19 -21.26
CA GLY A 196 -8.08 -12.40 -20.05
C GLY A 196 -8.78 -11.16 -19.51
N ILE A 197 -8.34 -9.95 -19.87
CA ILE A 197 -8.91 -8.71 -19.35
C ILE A 197 -9.62 -7.95 -20.48
N GLN A 198 -10.96 -7.99 -20.47
CA GLN A 198 -11.74 -6.91 -21.09
C GLN A 198 -11.57 -5.68 -20.19
N GLU A 199 -10.73 -4.74 -20.60
CA GLU A 199 -10.83 -3.37 -20.11
C GLU A 199 -12.22 -2.86 -20.48
N ALA A 200 -13.11 -2.76 -19.50
CA ALA A 200 -14.25 -1.88 -19.64
C ALA A 200 -13.67 -0.48 -19.88
N ASP A 201 -14.17 0.17 -20.92
CA ASP A 201 -13.82 1.48 -21.49
C ASP A 201 -14.09 2.65 -20.51
N ASN A 202 -13.64 2.53 -19.26
CA ASN A 202 -13.98 3.44 -18.15
C ASN A 202 -12.76 3.64 -17.24
N THR A 203 -11.85 4.54 -17.64
CA THR A 203 -10.71 4.96 -16.82
C THR A 203 -11.22 5.67 -15.56
N ASP A 204 -11.21 4.99 -14.42
CA ASP A 204 -11.48 5.62 -13.13
C ASP A 204 -10.28 6.49 -12.73
N LEU A 205 -10.36 7.80 -13.02
CA LEU A 205 -9.31 8.77 -12.68
C LEU A 205 -9.10 8.95 -11.17
N ASN A 206 -10.04 8.45 -10.34
CA ASN A 206 -9.94 8.46 -8.88
C ASN A 206 -9.36 7.14 -8.33
N ALA A 207 -8.99 6.20 -9.19
CA ALA A 207 -8.12 5.10 -8.78
C ALA A 207 -6.69 5.61 -8.55
N ILE A 208 -6.02 5.01 -7.57
CA ILE A 208 -4.58 5.18 -7.33
C ILE A 208 -3.85 4.09 -8.10
N ARG A 209 -2.87 4.47 -8.92
CA ARG A 209 -1.95 3.51 -9.52
C ARG A 209 -0.82 3.21 -8.53
N LEU A 210 -0.74 1.98 -8.06
CA LEU A 210 0.38 1.47 -7.30
C LEU A 210 1.40 0.86 -8.26
N ILE A 211 2.67 1.24 -8.14
CA ILE A 211 3.80 0.77 -8.95
C ILE A 211 4.82 0.17 -7.98
N LEU A 212 5.11 -1.13 -8.11
CA LEU A 212 6.07 -1.86 -7.28
C LEU A 212 7.25 -2.31 -8.15
N PRO A 213 8.33 -1.51 -8.28
CA PRO A 213 9.56 -1.95 -8.93
C PRO A 213 10.29 -3.02 -8.10
N ASP A 214 11.08 -3.85 -8.76
CA ASP A 214 11.93 -4.87 -8.16
C ASP A 214 13.37 -4.39 -8.14
N LEU A 215 13.87 -4.09 -6.95
CA LEU A 215 15.17 -3.47 -6.73
C LEU A 215 16.29 -4.49 -6.48
N ARG A 216 16.03 -5.79 -6.58
CA ARG A 216 16.99 -6.86 -6.22
C ARG A 216 17.37 -7.72 -7.42
N TYR A 217 16.38 -8.21 -8.19
CA TYR A 217 16.60 -9.31 -9.13
C TYR A 217 17.68 -9.05 -10.20
N MET A 218 17.74 -7.82 -10.69
CA MET A 218 18.66 -7.38 -11.74
C MET A 218 19.70 -6.36 -11.24
N ARG A 219 19.69 -6.06 -9.94
CA ARG A 219 20.56 -5.04 -9.36
C ARG A 219 22.03 -5.47 -9.42
N ASP A 220 22.88 -4.54 -9.85
CA ASP A 220 24.33 -4.64 -9.78
C ASP A 220 24.84 -4.60 -8.33
N ASP A 221 25.99 -5.21 -8.08
CA ASP A 221 26.59 -5.26 -6.75
C ASP A 221 26.82 -3.84 -6.18
N LEU A 222 26.58 -3.68 -4.88
CA LEU A 222 26.92 -2.43 -4.20
C LEU A 222 28.43 -2.25 -4.13
N GLU A 223 28.89 -1.02 -4.31
CA GLU A 223 30.30 -0.70 -4.14
C GLU A 223 30.57 -0.14 -2.74
N SER A 224 31.50 -0.76 -2.01
CA SER A 224 31.89 -0.32 -0.68
C SER A 224 33.10 0.62 -0.69
N VAL A 225 33.22 1.46 0.35
CA VAL A 225 34.50 2.08 0.72
C VAL A 225 35.45 1.03 1.31
N SER A 226 36.72 1.37 1.50
CA SER A 226 37.64 0.49 2.23
C SER A 226 37.22 0.36 3.70
N LEU A 227 37.57 -0.76 4.35
CA LEU A 227 37.30 -0.98 5.78
C LEU A 227 37.81 0.19 6.64
N SER A 228 39.04 0.65 6.41
CA SER A 228 39.58 1.81 7.10
C SER A 228 38.78 3.09 6.81
N GLY A 229 38.35 3.33 5.57
CA GLY A 229 37.54 4.51 5.24
C GLY A 229 36.17 4.46 5.92
N TYR A 230 35.58 3.27 6.05
CA TYR A 230 34.36 3.09 6.84
C TYR A 230 34.60 3.43 8.31
N GLU A 231 35.63 2.86 8.93
CA GLU A 231 35.95 3.06 10.35
C GLU A 231 36.26 4.52 10.71
N THR A 232 37.02 5.24 9.85
CA THR A 232 37.47 6.61 10.16
C THR A 232 36.49 7.69 9.71
N ASP A 233 35.84 7.51 8.55
CA ASP A 233 35.13 8.60 7.89
C ASP A 233 33.61 8.46 7.91
N ARG A 234 33.10 7.22 8.04
CA ARG A 234 31.66 6.88 7.94
C ARG A 234 31.03 6.57 9.28
N LYS A 235 31.58 5.59 10.02
CA LYS A 235 30.95 5.02 11.21
C LYS A 235 30.65 6.06 12.30
N LEU A 236 31.55 7.01 12.53
CA LEU A 236 31.37 8.07 13.53
C LEU A 236 30.32 9.12 13.15
N LYS A 237 29.79 9.08 11.93
CA LYS A 237 28.76 9.97 11.38
C LYS A 237 27.45 9.22 11.09
N ASP A 238 27.30 8.00 11.62
CA ASP A 238 26.15 7.12 11.40
C ASP A 238 25.88 6.82 9.90
N MET A 239 26.95 6.80 9.10
CA MET A 239 26.91 6.52 7.66
C MET A 239 27.21 5.04 7.36
N GLY A 240 26.62 4.51 6.29
CA GLY A 240 26.82 3.14 5.85
C GLY A 240 28.13 2.91 5.05
N PRO A 241 28.41 1.65 4.70
CA PRO A 241 29.67 1.24 4.07
C PRO A 241 29.75 1.55 2.56
N TYR A 242 28.64 1.92 1.93
CA TYR A 242 28.56 2.06 0.50
C TYR A 242 29.01 3.43 -0.01
N LYS A 243 29.55 3.43 -1.22
CA LYS A 243 29.80 4.60 -2.05
C LYS A 243 28.92 4.49 -3.30
N HIS A 244 28.70 5.63 -3.96
CA HIS A 244 27.95 5.65 -5.21
C HIS A 244 28.62 4.76 -6.26
N SER A 245 27.81 3.93 -6.93
CA SER A 245 28.23 3.03 -8.00
C SER A 245 27.77 3.53 -9.38
N LYS A 246 28.42 3.04 -10.44
CA LYS A 246 27.99 3.25 -11.83
C LYS A 246 27.07 2.14 -12.35
N GLY A 247 26.74 1.16 -11.52
CA GLY A 247 25.79 0.10 -11.87
C GLY A 247 24.35 0.60 -11.95
N SER A 248 23.42 -0.35 -12.02
CA SER A 248 21.99 -0.10 -11.99
C SER A 248 21.23 -1.11 -11.11
N MET A 249 20.13 -0.68 -10.51
CA MET A 249 19.18 -1.52 -9.78
C MET A 249 18.19 -2.24 -10.70
N LEU A 250 17.77 -1.58 -11.78
CA LEU A 250 16.71 -2.06 -12.65
C LEU A 250 17.28 -2.52 -14.00
N SER A 251 16.68 -3.56 -14.58
CA SER A 251 16.94 -3.89 -15.98
C SER A 251 16.44 -2.76 -16.90
N GLU A 252 16.96 -2.71 -18.13
CA GLU A 252 16.41 -1.80 -19.14
C GLU A 252 14.95 -2.13 -19.50
N GLN A 253 14.55 -3.40 -19.45
CA GLN A 253 13.14 -3.79 -19.63
C GLN A 253 12.27 -3.22 -18.50
N GLN A 254 12.70 -3.34 -17.25
CA GLN A 254 11.97 -2.78 -16.11
C GLN A 254 11.93 -1.24 -16.17
N TRP A 255 12.98 -0.58 -16.68
CA TRP A 255 12.95 0.86 -16.91
C TRP A 255 11.94 1.29 -17.97
N GLN A 256 11.87 0.57 -19.09
CA GLN A 256 10.86 0.81 -20.13
C GLN A 256 9.46 0.57 -19.57
N TRP A 257 9.31 -0.46 -18.72
CA TRP A 257 8.07 -0.74 -18.02
C TRP A 257 7.66 0.44 -17.13
N LEU A 258 8.57 0.90 -16.27
CA LEU A 258 8.32 1.99 -15.35
C LEU A 258 7.95 3.30 -16.08
N GLU A 259 8.62 3.59 -17.21
CA GLU A 259 8.30 4.75 -18.06
C GLU A 259 6.86 4.68 -18.62
N ILE A 260 6.36 3.48 -18.97
CA ILE A 260 4.98 3.28 -19.42
C ILE A 260 3.98 3.46 -18.27
N GLU A 261 4.27 2.88 -17.09
CA GLU A 261 3.37 2.98 -15.92
C GLU A 261 3.22 4.41 -15.40
N LEU A 262 4.31 5.18 -15.43
CA LEU A 262 4.28 6.58 -15.04
C LEU A 262 3.41 7.45 -15.95
N GLN A 263 3.23 7.07 -17.22
CA GLN A 263 2.42 7.81 -18.19
C GLN A 263 0.93 7.47 -18.14
N GLN A 264 0.51 6.56 -17.26
CA GLN A 264 -0.88 6.15 -17.14
C GLN A 264 -1.77 7.29 -16.60
N PRO A 265 -3.07 7.28 -16.92
CA PRO A 265 -3.93 8.46 -16.76
C PRO A 265 -4.34 8.77 -15.31
N GLU A 266 -4.13 7.86 -14.36
CA GLU A 266 -4.56 8.02 -12.96
C GLU A 266 -3.92 9.27 -12.34
N ARG A 267 -4.68 10.02 -11.55
CA ARG A 267 -4.21 11.30 -11.00
C ARG A 267 -3.13 11.14 -9.93
N ILE A 268 -3.01 9.95 -9.34
CA ILE A 268 -2.02 9.62 -8.31
C ILE A 268 -1.29 8.33 -8.73
N LYS A 269 0.04 8.38 -8.71
CA LYS A 269 0.93 7.22 -8.85
C LYS A 269 1.72 7.07 -7.55
N ILE A 270 1.53 5.96 -6.85
CA ILE A 270 2.36 5.59 -5.70
C ILE A 270 3.42 4.62 -6.17
N ILE A 271 4.70 4.99 -6.01
CA ILE A 271 5.82 4.07 -6.15
C ILE A 271 6.08 3.44 -4.78
N GLY A 272 5.77 2.15 -4.63
CA GLY A 272 6.11 1.37 -3.45
C GLY A 272 7.50 0.77 -3.62
N SER A 273 8.46 1.29 -2.86
CA SER A 273 9.88 0.97 -3.01
C SER A 273 10.36 0.17 -1.79
N SER A 274 11.17 -0.86 -1.99
CA SER A 274 11.77 -1.57 -0.85
C SER A 274 12.84 -0.76 -0.15
N LEU A 275 13.62 -0.01 -0.93
CA LEU A 275 14.65 0.91 -0.45
C LEU A 275 14.13 2.35 -0.33
N GLN A 276 14.71 3.16 0.56
CA GLN A 276 14.46 4.61 0.57
C GLN A 276 14.84 5.25 -0.78
N LEU A 277 13.98 6.11 -1.30
CA LEU A 277 14.17 6.75 -2.60
C LEU A 277 14.67 8.18 -2.46
N ILE A 278 14.02 8.97 -1.60
CA ILE A 278 14.27 10.41 -1.49
C ILE A 278 15.37 10.73 -0.48
N ALA A 279 15.59 9.88 0.52
CA ALA A 279 16.56 10.12 1.57
C ALA A 279 17.96 10.51 1.04
N ASP A 280 18.69 11.29 1.82
CA ASP A 280 20.04 11.71 1.46
C ASP A 280 21.00 10.50 1.35
N PHE A 281 22.02 10.60 0.50
CA PHE A 281 22.95 9.50 0.35
C PHE A 281 23.92 9.44 1.53
N THR A 282 23.63 8.52 2.45
CA THR A 282 24.42 8.32 3.66
C THR A 282 25.30 7.07 3.62
N GLY A 283 25.41 6.42 2.47
CA GLY A 283 26.20 5.20 2.31
C GLY A 283 25.51 3.93 2.81
N TRP A 284 24.28 4.03 3.32
CA TRP A 284 23.39 2.88 3.44
C TRP A 284 22.79 2.53 2.08
N GLU A 285 22.15 1.38 1.98
CA GLU A 285 21.46 0.99 0.76
C GLU A 285 20.22 1.87 0.55
N SER A 286 20.06 2.34 -0.69
CA SER A 286 19.04 3.29 -1.10
C SER A 286 19.05 3.42 -2.62
N TRP A 287 18.08 4.13 -3.18
CA TRP A 287 18.16 4.53 -4.58
C TRP A 287 19.38 5.40 -4.90
N ALA A 288 19.92 6.11 -3.90
CA ALA A 288 21.03 7.03 -4.08
C ALA A 288 22.40 6.34 -4.24
N ASN A 289 22.44 5.01 -4.13
CA ASN A 289 23.63 4.21 -4.46
C ASN A 289 23.91 4.20 -5.97
N PHE A 290 22.91 4.46 -6.80
CA PHE A 290 23.01 4.37 -8.26
C PHE A 290 22.43 5.60 -8.97
N ASN A 291 22.77 5.76 -10.26
CA ASN A 291 22.23 6.84 -11.11
C ASN A 291 20.73 6.64 -11.44
N ASP A 292 20.17 5.48 -11.11
CA ASP A 292 18.75 5.14 -11.30
C ASP A 292 17.82 6.17 -10.65
N ARG A 293 18.18 6.70 -9.48
CA ARG A 293 17.42 7.76 -8.81
C ARG A 293 17.24 8.98 -9.69
N GLN A 294 18.33 9.46 -10.30
CA GLN A 294 18.28 10.61 -11.19
C GLN A 294 17.49 10.28 -12.47
N ARG A 295 17.65 9.07 -13.01
CA ARG A 295 16.87 8.62 -14.17
C ARG A 295 15.36 8.65 -13.91
N LEU A 296 14.90 8.24 -12.72
CA LEU A 296 13.49 8.33 -12.35
C LEU A 296 13.02 9.80 -12.32
N PHE A 297 13.78 10.69 -11.67
CA PHE A 297 13.45 12.11 -11.62
C PHE A 297 13.38 12.72 -13.03
N ASP A 298 14.31 12.36 -13.90
CA ASP A 298 14.34 12.81 -15.29
C ASP A 298 13.13 12.30 -16.07
N LEU A 299 12.68 11.06 -15.86
CA LEU A 299 11.46 10.52 -16.48
C LEU A 299 10.20 11.27 -16.04
N ILE A 300 10.05 11.54 -14.73
CA ILE A 300 8.92 12.30 -14.19
C ILE A 300 8.82 13.67 -14.85
N LYS A 301 9.96 14.37 -15.00
CA LYS A 301 10.02 15.69 -15.65
C LYS A 301 9.82 15.63 -17.16
N LYS A 302 10.50 14.70 -17.83
CA LYS A 302 10.43 14.51 -19.29
C LYS A 302 8.99 14.30 -19.75
N HIS A 303 8.24 13.47 -19.03
CA HIS A 303 6.86 13.11 -19.36
C HIS A 303 5.80 13.94 -18.65
N LYS A 304 6.22 14.93 -17.86
CA LYS A 304 5.29 15.81 -17.13
C LYS A 304 4.28 15.00 -16.30
N VAL A 305 4.81 14.04 -15.53
CA VAL A 305 3.97 13.13 -14.74
C VAL A 305 3.47 13.87 -13.51
N ASN A 306 2.15 14.04 -13.40
CA ASN A 306 1.48 14.57 -12.20
C ASN A 306 1.30 13.48 -11.13
N GLY A 307 1.29 13.89 -9.86
CA GLY A 307 0.78 13.09 -8.74
C GLY A 307 1.64 11.92 -8.28
N VAL A 308 2.97 11.99 -8.44
CA VAL A 308 3.88 10.94 -7.96
C VAL A 308 4.12 11.05 -6.44
N PHE A 309 3.92 9.94 -5.74
CA PHE A 309 4.27 9.72 -4.33
C PHE A 309 5.16 8.49 -4.18
N ILE A 310 5.96 8.48 -3.11
CA ILE A 310 6.79 7.34 -2.73
C ILE A 310 6.39 6.86 -1.34
N ILE A 311 6.33 5.54 -1.17
CA ILE A 311 6.33 4.87 0.12
C ILE A 311 7.51 3.89 0.14
N SER A 312 8.26 3.83 1.24
CA SER A 312 9.53 3.07 1.28
C SER A 312 9.80 2.29 2.57
N GLY A 313 10.80 1.39 2.55
CA GLY A 313 11.15 0.46 3.64
C GLY A 313 12.64 0.40 4.03
N ASP A 314 13.14 -0.82 4.28
CA ASP A 314 14.55 -1.24 4.53
C ASP A 314 15.19 -0.78 5.86
N THR A 315 15.08 0.49 6.18
CA THR A 315 15.94 1.16 7.16
C THR A 315 15.73 0.86 8.66
N HIS A 316 14.65 0.18 9.06
CA HIS A 316 14.24 -0.05 10.46
C HIS A 316 13.88 1.23 11.26
N TRP A 317 13.65 2.36 10.58
CA TRP A 317 13.01 3.54 11.16
C TRP A 317 11.90 4.09 10.25
N GLY A 318 11.07 4.96 10.81
CA GLY A 318 10.03 5.69 10.08
C GLY A 318 10.35 7.17 9.95
N GLU A 319 10.11 7.75 8.77
CA GLU A 319 10.25 9.19 8.53
C GLU A 319 9.43 9.68 7.33
N ILE A 320 9.32 11.01 7.21
CA ILE A 320 8.80 11.67 6.00
C ILE A 320 9.88 12.56 5.41
N SER A 321 10.21 12.30 4.16
CA SER A 321 11.15 13.08 3.36
C SER A 321 10.45 13.85 2.25
N LYS A 322 10.99 15.03 1.92
CA LYS A 322 10.50 15.88 0.85
C LYS A 322 11.67 16.38 0.00
N PHE A 323 11.54 16.24 -1.32
CA PHE A 323 12.54 16.73 -2.27
C PHE A 323 11.90 17.55 -3.38
N ASP A 324 12.31 18.81 -3.50
CA ASP A 324 11.82 19.76 -4.51
C ASP A 324 12.94 20.35 -5.38
N THR A 325 14.21 20.04 -5.08
CA THR A 325 15.34 20.61 -5.80
C THR A 325 15.36 20.14 -7.26
N ASN A 326 15.27 21.09 -8.20
CA ASN A 326 15.19 20.83 -9.64
C ASN A 326 13.95 20.01 -10.07
N MET A 327 12.90 19.94 -9.25
CA MET A 327 11.61 19.34 -9.61
C MET A 327 10.56 20.43 -9.82
N ASP A 328 9.56 20.17 -10.67
CA ASP A 328 8.46 21.12 -10.91
C ASP A 328 7.40 21.08 -9.79
N TYR A 329 7.42 20.04 -8.95
CA TYR A 329 6.64 19.87 -7.73
C TYR A 329 7.40 18.98 -6.75
N PRO A 330 7.11 19.03 -5.43
CA PRO A 330 7.83 18.22 -4.46
C PRO A 330 7.49 16.74 -4.58
N LEU A 331 8.51 15.88 -4.57
CA LEU A 331 8.35 14.46 -4.33
C LEU A 331 8.35 14.20 -2.82
N TRP A 332 7.40 13.37 -2.38
CA TRP A 332 7.22 12.97 -1.01
C TRP A 332 7.53 11.49 -0.86
N ASP A 333 8.28 11.13 0.17
CA ASP A 333 8.62 9.75 0.52
C ASP A 333 8.29 9.48 1.98
N ILE A 334 7.41 8.51 2.20
CA ILE A 334 6.97 8.08 3.52
C ILE A 334 7.63 6.73 3.78
N THR A 335 8.71 6.75 4.56
CA THR A 335 9.41 5.53 4.94
C THR A 335 8.72 4.94 6.17
N SER A 336 8.24 3.70 6.04
CA SER A 336 7.67 2.92 7.13
C SER A 336 8.44 1.61 7.25
N SER A 337 9.54 1.65 7.98
CA SER A 337 10.44 0.51 8.11
C SER A 337 10.57 0.09 9.56
N GLY A 338 9.93 -1.03 9.90
CA GLY A 338 9.84 -1.55 11.26
C GLY A 338 8.44 -1.99 11.65
N LEU A 339 7.85 -2.95 10.93
CA LEU A 339 6.66 -3.65 11.44
C LEU A 339 7.01 -4.47 12.71
N THR A 340 8.26 -4.91 12.83
CA THR A 340 8.82 -5.48 14.06
C THR A 340 10.20 -4.97 14.42
N GLU A 341 10.97 -4.51 13.43
CA GLU A 341 12.32 -3.99 13.68
C GLU A 341 12.30 -2.59 14.27
N GLU A 342 13.31 -2.32 15.09
CA GLU A 342 13.62 -1.01 15.65
C GLU A 342 15.09 -0.72 15.37
N TRP A 343 15.40 0.57 15.20
CA TRP A 343 16.76 1.02 15.05
C TRP A 343 17.20 1.89 16.23
N LYS A 344 18.51 2.09 16.40
CA LYS A 344 19.04 2.94 17.49
C LYS A 344 19.71 4.20 17.00
N GLN A 345 20.16 4.21 15.75
CA GLN A 345 21.00 5.27 15.19
C GLN A 345 20.49 5.64 13.81
N VAL A 346 19.43 6.45 13.79
CA VAL A 346 18.81 6.89 12.55
C VAL A 346 19.78 7.76 11.76
N SER A 347 20.02 7.36 10.51
CA SER A 347 20.95 8.03 9.60
C SER A 347 20.58 9.52 9.40
N PRO A 348 21.54 10.44 9.20
CA PRO A 348 21.21 11.82 8.85
C PRO A 348 20.46 11.89 7.51
N ASN A 349 19.48 12.77 7.39
CA ASN A 349 18.77 12.98 6.14
C ASN A 349 18.37 14.46 6.02
N GLN A 350 18.97 15.18 5.08
CA GLN A 350 18.68 16.59 4.84
C GLN A 350 17.27 16.86 4.28
N HIS A 351 16.61 15.83 3.76
CA HIS A 351 15.27 15.91 3.17
C HIS A 351 14.16 15.61 4.18
N ARG A 352 14.49 15.21 5.41
CA ARG A 352 13.55 14.92 6.50
C ARG A 352 12.87 16.20 7.00
N ILE A 353 11.54 16.21 7.10
CA ILE A 353 10.79 17.43 7.44
C ILE A 353 10.13 17.46 8.84
N LEU A 354 9.87 16.31 9.49
CA LEU A 354 9.12 16.23 10.77
C LEU A 354 9.84 15.47 11.90
N GLY A 355 11.07 14.98 11.65
CA GLY A 355 11.77 14.05 12.53
C GLY A 355 11.64 12.60 12.06
N TYR A 356 11.87 11.66 12.97
CA TYR A 356 11.86 10.23 12.72
C TYR A 356 11.23 9.47 13.91
N THR A 357 10.85 8.23 13.69
CA THR A 357 10.57 7.24 14.74
C THR A 357 11.50 6.06 14.58
N ASP A 358 12.19 5.70 15.65
CA ASP A 358 13.05 4.51 15.71
C ASP A 358 12.31 3.31 16.32
N LYS A 359 10.99 3.45 16.51
CA LYS A 359 10.06 2.46 17.04
C LYS A 359 9.22 1.82 15.95
N VAL A 360 8.67 0.67 16.29
CA VAL A 360 7.72 -0.08 15.46
C VAL A 360 6.62 0.85 14.95
N ASN A 361 6.42 0.88 13.63
CA ASN A 361 5.54 1.81 12.95
C ASN A 361 4.94 1.22 11.67
N TYR A 362 3.80 1.77 11.26
CA TYR A 362 3.20 1.55 9.95
C TYR A 362 2.78 2.87 9.32
N GLY A 363 2.78 2.91 7.99
CA GLY A 363 2.38 4.09 7.23
C GLY A 363 0.92 4.06 6.82
N PHE A 364 0.38 5.26 6.58
CA PHE A 364 -0.94 5.44 5.99
C PHE A 364 -0.90 6.51 4.89
N PHE A 365 -1.77 6.34 3.90
CA PHE A 365 -2.00 7.27 2.80
C PHE A 365 -3.50 7.31 2.49
N THR A 366 -4.11 8.48 2.63
CA THR A 366 -5.56 8.66 2.50
C THR A 366 -5.86 9.76 1.51
N VAL A 367 -6.75 9.50 0.55
CA VAL A 367 -7.24 10.50 -0.39
C VAL A 367 -8.72 10.70 -0.18
N ASN A 368 -9.13 11.95 0.01
CA ASN A 368 -10.53 12.32 -0.01
C ASN A 368 -10.89 12.91 -1.38
N TRP A 369 -11.61 12.11 -2.18
CA TRP A 369 -12.03 12.48 -3.54
C TRP A 369 -13.31 13.32 -3.59
N ASP A 370 -14.00 13.52 -2.46
CA ASP A 370 -15.23 14.30 -2.41
C ASP A 370 -14.98 15.82 -2.53
N LEU A 371 -13.72 16.25 -2.43
CA LEU A 371 -13.32 17.64 -2.58
C LEU A 371 -13.06 17.99 -4.05
N THR A 372 -13.37 19.23 -4.45
CA THR A 372 -13.04 19.75 -5.79
C THR A 372 -11.54 19.63 -6.10
N ASP A 373 -10.71 19.91 -5.09
CA ASP A 373 -9.29 19.59 -5.08
C ASP A 373 -9.05 18.53 -4.00
N PRO A 374 -8.87 17.25 -4.37
CA PRO A 374 -8.73 16.15 -3.42
C PRO A 374 -7.63 16.42 -2.38
N SER A 375 -7.92 16.15 -1.11
CA SER A 375 -6.92 16.23 -0.04
C SER A 375 -6.23 14.90 0.14
N ILE A 376 -4.92 14.93 0.33
CA ILE A 376 -4.07 13.76 0.54
C ILE A 376 -3.47 13.86 1.94
N HIS A 377 -3.92 12.97 2.82
CA HIS A 377 -3.51 12.88 4.22
C HIS A 377 -2.66 11.63 4.42
N PHE A 378 -1.41 11.80 4.87
CA PHE A 378 -0.45 10.71 4.94
C PHE A 378 0.49 10.85 6.13
N GLY A 379 1.11 9.74 6.54
CA GLY A 379 2.02 9.75 7.67
C GLY A 379 2.30 8.38 8.24
N LEU A 380 2.71 8.37 9.51
CA LEU A 380 3.10 7.18 10.25
C LEU A 380 2.33 7.08 11.57
N LYS A 381 2.05 5.85 11.98
CA LYS A 381 1.44 5.49 13.25
C LYS A 381 2.32 4.49 13.99
N ASP A 382 2.24 4.51 15.32
CA ASP A 382 2.96 3.58 16.18
C ASP A 382 2.23 2.23 16.31
N VAL A 383 2.81 1.32 17.09
CA VAL A 383 2.24 -0.01 17.40
C VAL A 383 0.80 0.02 17.96
N ASN A 384 0.36 1.14 18.55
CA ASN A 384 -0.98 1.31 19.11
C ASN A 384 -1.94 2.04 18.16
N GLY A 385 -1.48 2.42 16.96
CA GLY A 385 -2.24 3.22 16.00
C GLY A 385 -2.28 4.71 16.32
N ALA A 386 -1.46 5.19 17.27
CA ALA A 386 -1.34 6.62 17.51
C ALA A 386 -0.49 7.26 16.41
N VAL A 387 -0.95 8.39 15.88
CA VAL A 387 -0.20 9.15 14.87
C VAL A 387 1.10 9.65 15.47
N VAL A 388 2.21 9.28 14.83
CA VAL A 388 3.56 9.71 15.19
C VAL A 388 3.94 10.98 14.44
N MET A 389 3.66 11.00 13.14
CA MET A 389 3.85 12.17 12.28
C MET A 389 2.90 12.09 11.08
N GLN A 390 2.52 13.26 10.56
CA GLN A 390 1.58 13.33 9.43
C GLN A 390 1.72 14.64 8.66
N GLN A 391 1.23 14.62 7.43
CA GLN A 391 1.03 15.77 6.55
C GLN A 391 -0.34 15.67 5.88
N ASN A 392 -0.83 16.83 5.44
CA ASN A 392 -2.02 16.94 4.62
C ASN A 392 -1.75 17.96 3.51
N ILE A 393 -1.93 17.57 2.26
CA ILE A 393 -1.71 18.43 1.09
C ILE A 393 -2.88 18.35 0.13
N ALA A 394 -3.00 19.33 -0.76
CA ALA A 394 -3.95 19.26 -1.87
C ALA A 394 -3.32 18.55 -3.08
N LEU A 395 -4.09 17.77 -3.83
CA LEU A 395 -3.61 17.05 -5.02
C LEU A 395 -3.07 18.01 -6.10
N SER A 396 -3.63 19.21 -6.20
CA SER A 396 -3.10 20.27 -7.08
C SER A 396 -1.64 20.64 -6.80
N SER A 397 -1.14 20.45 -5.57
CA SER A 397 0.27 20.71 -5.22
C SER A 397 1.26 19.76 -5.90
N LEU A 398 0.77 18.67 -6.49
CA LEU A 398 1.56 17.67 -7.23
C LEU A 398 1.17 17.60 -8.71
N SER A 399 0.34 18.53 -9.18
CA SER A 399 -0.20 18.50 -10.55
C SER A 399 0.08 19.79 -11.32
N PRO A 400 1.36 20.16 -11.56
CA PRO A 400 1.71 21.42 -12.20
C PRO A 400 1.48 21.45 -13.73
N TYR A 401 1.17 20.32 -14.37
CA TYR A 401 1.11 20.18 -15.83
C TYR A 401 -0.29 20.07 -16.41
#